data_AF-A0A160DVI0-F1
#
_entry.id   AF-A0A160DVI0-F1
#
_cell.length_a   1.000
_cell.length_b   1.000
_cell.length_c   1.000
_cell.angle_alpha   90.00
_cell.angle_beta   90.00
_cell.angle_gamma   90.00
#
_symmetry.space_group_name_H-M   'P 1'
#
loop_
_entity.id
_entity.type
_entity.pdbx_description
1 polymer ?
#
loop_
_entity_poly.entity_id
_entity_poly.type
_entity_poly.pdbx_seq_one_letter_code
_entity_poly.pdbx_strand_id
1 'polypeptide(L)'
;MVLAVALAAGSVSAQQSVDIKGEDLTSGAADARLAGIGREAAAASQRVVVTAPQYWHGAIAAKLRAGGGSRLTIVLRDGFYENVVLRVEAAPAEPPPRPETAPAVARTPLPAERPPPPAPAAAPPPVVAPPPPPTAPAAAVVPARPSIPTPAPAPVASAPEEPIRPPVFDRFAEPSDVAEERAFLEKAYNDNRRIRSRLKPSDLRTGDTVYVRNGAAVIVRRDGGSLDRFWLEGQLNLEQNGIVKEGGNKYQVTRSGFR
;
A
#
# COMPACT_ATOMS: atom_id res chain seq x y z
N MET A 1 24.75 22.11 57.58
CA MET A 1 25.35 21.07 56.71
C MET A 1 24.94 19.74 57.30
N VAL A 2 24.26 18.79 56.66
CA VAL A 2 24.37 18.22 55.29
C VAL A 2 22.98 17.64 54.93
N LEU A 3 22.31 18.18 53.90
CA LEU A 3 22.04 17.59 52.58
C LEU A 3 21.13 16.34 52.59
N ALA A 4 19.82 16.56 52.43
CA ALA A 4 18.84 15.53 52.08
C ALA A 4 18.91 15.29 50.56
N VAL A 5 19.42 14.12 50.16
CA VAL A 5 19.47 13.67 48.76
C VAL A 5 18.15 12.98 48.43
N ALA A 6 17.30 13.67 47.66
CA ALA A 6 16.14 13.09 47.03
C ALA A 6 16.61 12.17 45.89
N LEU A 7 16.48 10.85 46.05
CA LEU A 7 16.61 9.90 44.94
C LEU A 7 15.37 10.02 44.03
N ALA A 8 15.49 10.81 42.97
CA ALA A 8 14.62 10.71 41.81
C ALA A 8 15.00 9.44 41.03
N ALA A 9 14.28 8.35 41.26
CA ALA A 9 14.35 7.15 40.42
C ALA A 9 13.74 7.47 39.05
N GLY A 10 14.58 7.91 38.11
CA GLY A 10 14.21 8.05 36.71
C GLY A 10 14.06 6.68 36.07
N SER A 11 12.85 6.11 36.11
CA SER A 11 12.51 4.94 35.30
C SER A 11 12.49 5.34 33.83
N VAL A 12 13.60 5.11 33.13
CA VAL A 12 13.64 5.15 31.67
C VAL A 12 12.88 3.93 31.16
N SER A 13 11.57 4.10 30.94
CA SER A 13 10.74 3.08 30.30
C SER A 13 11.23 2.89 28.87
N ALA A 14 11.92 1.79 28.61
CA ALA A 14 12.35 1.43 27.27
C ALA A 14 11.13 1.42 26.34
N GLN A 15 11.19 2.20 25.24
CA GLN A 15 10.22 2.12 24.16
C GLN A 15 10.24 0.70 23.60
N GLN A 16 9.28 -0.12 24.03
CA GLN A 16 9.09 -1.44 23.47
C GLN A 16 8.42 -1.26 22.11
N SER A 17 9.19 -1.55 21.07
CA SER A 17 8.67 -1.70 19.71
C SER A 17 8.50 -3.18 19.48
N VAL A 18 7.26 -3.61 19.19
CA VAL A 18 6.95 -5.01 18.88
C VAL A 18 6.51 -5.06 17.43
N ASP A 19 7.28 -5.78 16.62
CA ASP A 19 6.94 -6.10 15.24
C ASP A 19 6.10 -7.39 15.22
N ILE A 20 4.89 -7.30 14.67
CA ILE A 20 3.99 -8.43 14.46
C ILE A 20 3.77 -8.57 12.96
N LYS A 21 3.97 -9.78 12.43
CA LYS A 21 3.73 -10.04 11.01
C LYS A 21 2.24 -10.12 10.71
N GLY A 22 1.85 -9.72 9.51
CA GLY A 22 0.48 -9.83 9.04
C GLY A 22 -0.10 -11.24 9.10
N GLU A 23 0.73 -12.26 8.88
CA GLU A 23 0.30 -13.66 8.96
C GLU A 23 -0.10 -14.06 10.39
N ASP A 24 0.65 -13.59 11.40
CA ASP A 24 0.35 -13.86 12.81
C ASP A 24 -0.93 -13.14 13.25
N LEU A 25 -1.22 -11.98 12.65
CA LEU A 25 -2.43 -11.22 12.92
C LEU A 25 -3.68 -11.89 12.32
N THR A 26 -3.56 -12.41 11.10
CA THR A 26 -4.67 -13.05 10.38
C THR A 26 -4.93 -14.49 10.84
N SER A 27 -3.89 -15.20 11.29
CA SER A 27 -4.03 -16.53 11.92
C SER A 27 -4.50 -16.48 13.37
N GLY A 28 -4.53 -15.30 14.00
CA GLY A 28 -4.87 -15.14 15.42
C GLY A 28 -3.74 -15.49 16.39
N ALA A 29 -2.57 -15.89 15.90
CA ALA A 29 -1.40 -16.18 16.73
C ALA A 29 -0.93 -14.95 17.54
N ALA A 30 -1.15 -13.74 17.00
CA ALA A 30 -0.83 -12.49 17.66
C ALA A 30 -1.84 -12.03 18.74
N ASP A 31 -3.01 -12.66 18.84
CA ASP A 31 -4.11 -12.17 19.69
C ASP A 31 -3.75 -12.10 21.18
N ALA A 32 -3.15 -13.18 21.69
CA ALA A 32 -2.74 -13.25 23.10
C ALA A 32 -1.68 -12.20 23.43
N ARG A 33 -0.78 -11.91 22.46
CA ARG A 33 0.28 -10.91 22.59
C ARG A 33 -0.27 -9.50 22.57
N LEU A 34 -1.20 -9.19 21.66
CA LEU A 34 -1.89 -7.89 21.60
C LEU A 34 -2.71 -7.63 22.86
N ALA A 35 -3.44 -8.64 23.36
CA ALA A 35 -4.17 -8.51 24.62
C ALA A 35 -3.24 -8.33 25.83
N GLY A 36 -2.06 -8.97 25.82
CA GLY A 36 -1.01 -8.75 26.81
C GLY A 36 -0.50 -7.31 26.80
N ILE A 37 -0.12 -6.80 25.63
CA ILE A 37 0.35 -5.41 25.46
C ILE A 37 -0.73 -4.40 25.87
N GLY A 38 -1.99 -4.65 25.51
CA GLY A 38 -3.12 -3.81 25.91
C GLY A 38 -3.28 -3.74 27.44
N ARG A 39 -3.14 -4.88 28.14
CA ARG A 39 -3.18 -4.94 29.61
C ARG A 39 -2.02 -4.18 30.24
N GLU A 40 -0.81 -4.38 29.74
CA GLU A 40 0.40 -3.72 30.25
C GLU A 40 0.34 -2.21 30.05
N ALA A 41 -0.01 -1.76 28.85
CA ALA A 41 -0.16 -0.33 28.55
C ALA A 41 -1.30 0.30 29.37
N ALA A 42 -2.40 -0.40 29.61
CA ALA A 42 -3.47 0.11 30.47
C ALA A 42 -3.07 0.17 31.95
N ALA A 43 -2.34 -0.83 32.45
CA ALA A 43 -1.82 -0.84 33.82
C ALA A 43 -0.80 0.29 34.05
N ALA A 44 0.00 0.60 33.03
CA ALA A 44 0.99 1.67 33.05
C ALA A 44 0.44 3.05 32.62
N SER A 45 -0.86 3.16 32.30
CA SER A 45 -1.49 4.37 31.74
C SER A 45 -0.74 4.93 30.52
N GLN A 46 -0.19 4.05 29.69
CA GLN A 46 0.62 4.37 28.52
C GLN A 46 -0.23 4.42 27.25
N ARG A 47 0.29 5.17 26.27
CA ARG A 47 -0.30 5.28 24.94
C ARG A 47 0.30 4.23 24.03
N VAL A 48 -0.55 3.52 23.29
CA VAL A 48 -0.10 2.55 22.28
C VAL A 48 -0.26 3.18 20.90
N VAL A 49 0.86 3.43 20.23
CA VAL A 49 0.89 3.84 18.83
C VAL A 49 1.00 2.58 17.98
N VAL A 50 -0.04 2.29 17.20
CA VAL A 50 -0.11 1.16 16.29
C VAL A 50 0.11 1.68 14.88
N THR A 51 1.18 1.25 14.23
CA THR A 51 1.40 1.52 12.81
C THR A 51 1.10 0.24 12.03
N ALA A 52 -0.01 0.25 11.30
CA ALA A 52 -0.51 -0.91 10.56
C ALA A 52 -1.31 -0.45 9.35
N PRO A 53 -1.52 -1.30 8.33
CA PRO A 53 -2.47 -1.02 7.25
C PRO A 53 -3.87 -0.73 7.79
N GLN A 54 -4.58 0.25 7.20
CA GLN A 54 -5.89 0.71 7.65
C GLN A 54 -6.93 -0.42 7.85
N TYR A 55 -6.93 -1.45 7.01
CA TYR A 55 -7.89 -2.55 7.10
C TYR A 55 -7.69 -3.44 8.34
N TRP A 56 -6.52 -3.41 8.98
CA TRP A 56 -6.25 -4.12 10.24
C TRP A 56 -6.52 -3.29 11.50
N HIS A 57 -6.71 -1.97 11.36
CA HIS A 57 -6.88 -1.07 12.52
C HIS A 57 -8.02 -1.51 13.43
N GLY A 58 -9.16 -1.90 12.86
CA GLY A 58 -10.31 -2.36 13.62
C GLY A 58 -10.01 -3.61 14.45
N ALA A 59 -9.38 -4.60 13.82
CA ALA A 59 -9.00 -5.86 14.48
C ALA A 59 -7.98 -5.62 15.61
N ILE A 60 -6.91 -4.88 15.33
CA ILE A 60 -5.86 -4.60 16.32
C ILE A 60 -6.42 -3.78 17.50
N ALA A 61 -7.21 -2.73 17.21
CA ALA A 61 -7.80 -1.90 18.26
C ALA A 61 -8.80 -2.68 19.11
N ALA A 62 -9.57 -3.60 18.52
CA ALA A 62 -10.47 -4.47 19.27
C ALA A 62 -9.70 -5.39 20.23
N LYS A 63 -8.61 -6.02 19.76
CA LYS A 63 -7.77 -6.92 20.58
C LYS A 63 -7.02 -6.17 21.69
N LEU A 64 -6.47 -5.00 21.40
CA LEU A 64 -5.83 -4.14 22.40
C LEU A 64 -6.83 -3.68 23.47
N ARG A 65 -8.06 -3.29 23.08
CA ARG A 65 -9.12 -2.94 24.04
C ARG A 65 -9.65 -4.15 24.81
N ALA A 66 -9.68 -5.34 24.22
CA ALA A 66 -10.05 -6.56 24.94
C ALA A 66 -9.08 -6.85 26.10
N GLY A 67 -7.81 -6.47 25.96
CA GLY A 67 -6.81 -6.52 27.04
C GLY A 67 -6.84 -5.32 27.98
N GLY A 68 -6.76 -4.10 27.44
CA GLY A 68 -6.56 -2.86 28.22
C GLY A 68 -7.84 -2.13 28.65
N GLY A 69 -9.01 -2.60 28.24
CA GLY A 69 -10.27 -1.92 28.45
C GLY A 69 -10.39 -0.60 27.68
N SER A 70 -11.41 0.19 28.02
CA SER A 70 -11.72 1.48 27.39
C SER A 70 -10.83 2.64 27.87
N ARG A 71 -9.98 2.42 28.89
CA ARG A 71 -9.03 3.43 29.40
C ARG A 71 -7.73 3.51 28.58
N LEU A 72 -7.52 2.57 27.66
CA LEU A 72 -6.33 2.53 26.81
C LEU A 72 -6.37 3.61 25.72
N THR A 73 -5.34 4.45 25.66
CA THR A 73 -5.18 5.43 24.58
C THR A 73 -4.49 4.78 23.38
N ILE A 74 -5.24 4.53 22.31
CA ILE A 74 -4.72 3.91 21.08
C ILE A 74 -4.60 4.98 19.99
N VAL A 75 -3.42 5.14 19.43
CA VAL A 75 -3.16 5.99 18.24
C VAL A 75 -2.91 5.08 17.06
N LEU A 76 -3.82 5.10 16.10
CA LEU A 76 -3.69 4.33 14.87
C LEU A 76 -2.99 5.19 13.82
N ARG A 77 -1.87 4.70 13.31
CA ARG A 77 -1.11 5.26 12.19
C ARG A 77 -1.23 4.30 11.03
N ASP A 78 -1.47 4.85 9.85
CA ASP A 78 -1.44 4.04 8.65
C ASP A 78 0.01 3.65 8.34
N GLY A 79 0.22 2.34 8.18
CA GLY A 79 1.51 1.71 7.95
C GLY A 79 1.52 1.07 6.57
N PHE A 80 2.58 1.32 5.81
CA PHE A 80 2.69 0.88 4.43
C PHE A 80 3.16 -0.58 4.26
N TYR A 81 3.66 -1.19 5.34
CA TYR A 81 4.26 -2.51 5.35
C TYR A 81 3.26 -3.55 5.89
N GLU A 82 3.39 -4.81 5.47
CA GLU A 82 2.66 -5.95 6.06
C GLU A 82 3.12 -6.31 7.49
N ASN A 83 3.87 -5.40 8.12
CA ASN A 83 4.34 -5.51 9.49
C ASN A 83 3.61 -4.47 10.34
N VAL A 84 3.09 -4.93 11.48
CA VAL A 84 2.47 -4.07 12.49
C VAL A 84 3.53 -3.69 13.50
N VAL A 85 3.80 -2.39 13.61
CA VAL A 85 4.70 -1.85 14.66
C VAL A 85 3.84 -1.32 15.78
N LEU A 86 3.89 -1.97 16.94
CA LEU A 86 3.31 -1.43 18.16
C LEU A 86 4.41 -0.75 18.95
N ARG A 87 4.24 0.54 19.21
CA ARG A 87 5.10 1.30 20.12
C ARG A 87 4.29 1.67 21.36
N VAL A 88 4.75 1.22 22.52
CA VAL A 88 4.21 1.66 23.80
C VAL A 88 5.01 2.88 24.25
N GLU A 89 4.34 4.03 24.33
CA GLU A 89 4.92 5.29 24.78
C GLU A 89 4.32 5.67 26.12
N ALA A 90 5.17 6.07 27.08
CA ALA A 90 4.69 6.70 28.30
C ALA A 90 3.82 7.91 27.93
N ALA A 91 2.61 7.98 28.49
CA ALA A 91 1.79 9.16 28.34
C ALA A 91 2.61 10.37 28.82
N PRO A 92 2.67 11.48 28.05
CA PRO A 92 3.32 12.69 28.53
C PRO A 92 2.71 13.07 29.87
N ALA A 93 3.55 13.25 30.89
CA ALA A 93 3.10 13.75 32.18
C ALA A 93 2.27 15.01 31.95
N GLU A 94 1.05 15.00 32.50
CA GLU A 94 0.09 16.08 32.43
C GLU A 94 0.78 17.41 32.80
N PRO A 95 0.80 18.43 31.91
CA PRO A 95 1.26 19.75 32.28
C PRO A 95 0.38 20.24 33.44
N PRO A 96 0.95 20.86 34.50
CA PRO A 96 0.16 21.35 35.62
C PRO A 96 -0.97 22.28 35.12
N PRO A 97 -2.15 22.22 35.74
CA PRO A 97 -3.34 22.94 35.28
C PRO A 97 -3.04 24.43 35.20
N ARG A 98 -3.08 24.97 33.97
CA ARG A 98 -3.06 26.41 33.75
C ARG A 98 -4.43 26.94 34.23
N PRO A 99 -4.47 27.88 35.18
CA PRO A 99 -5.73 28.35 35.74
C PRO A 99 -6.62 28.97 34.65
N GLU A 100 -7.84 28.45 34.61
CA GLU A 100 -9.10 29.08 34.27
C GLU A 100 -9.01 30.52 33.71
N THR A 101 -9.33 30.65 32.43
CA THR A 101 -9.85 31.91 31.88
C THR A 101 -11.00 31.57 30.94
N ALA A 102 -12.21 31.58 31.49
CA ALA A 102 -13.43 31.82 30.73
C ALA A 102 -13.56 33.33 30.41
N PRO A 103 -14.50 33.80 29.58
CA PRO A 103 -14.98 33.28 28.29
C PRO A 103 -15.07 34.40 27.20
N ALA A 104 -15.52 34.00 26.00
CA ALA A 104 -16.20 34.83 24.99
C ALA A 104 -15.38 35.83 24.13
N VAL A 105 -15.20 35.50 22.85
CA VAL A 105 -15.57 36.43 21.76
C VAL A 105 -16.18 35.63 20.60
N ALA A 106 -17.46 35.88 20.36
CA ALA A 106 -18.19 35.44 19.17
C ALA A 106 -17.45 35.90 17.91
N ARG A 107 -17.07 34.95 17.05
CA ARG A 107 -16.59 35.28 15.70
C ARG A 107 -17.79 35.43 14.78
N THR A 108 -18.02 36.68 14.39
CA THR A 108 -18.93 37.13 13.33
C THR A 108 -18.79 36.27 12.06
N PRO A 109 -19.90 35.89 11.39
CA PRO A 109 -19.84 35.22 10.10
C PRO A 109 -19.27 36.19 9.04
N LEU A 110 -18.23 35.78 8.32
CA LEU A 110 -17.76 36.52 7.15
C LEU A 110 -18.82 36.42 6.02
N PRO A 111 -19.05 37.51 5.25
CA PRO A 111 -19.93 37.51 4.09
C PRO A 111 -19.45 36.56 2.99
N ALA A 112 -20.42 35.89 2.34
CA ALA A 112 -20.22 35.00 1.21
C ALA A 112 -19.42 35.65 0.06
N GLU A 113 -18.31 35.02 -0.33
CA GLU A 113 -17.63 35.31 -1.58
C GLU A 113 -18.55 35.00 -2.77
N ARG A 114 -18.66 35.96 -3.69
CA ARG A 114 -19.36 35.79 -4.96
C ARG A 114 -18.66 34.74 -5.81
N PRO A 115 -19.41 33.91 -6.57
CA PRO A 115 -18.82 33.08 -7.61
C PRO A 115 -18.15 33.96 -8.68
N PRO A 116 -16.98 33.54 -9.22
CA PRO A 116 -16.35 34.23 -10.33
C PRO A 116 -17.24 34.14 -11.59
N PRO A 117 -17.23 35.17 -12.46
CA PRO A 117 -17.93 35.13 -13.73
C PRO A 117 -17.38 34.01 -14.63
N PRO A 118 -18.23 33.35 -15.44
CA PRO A 118 -17.80 32.32 -16.38
C PRO A 118 -16.87 32.93 -17.43
N ALA A 119 -15.68 32.33 -17.61
CA ALA A 119 -14.76 32.69 -18.67
C ALA A 119 -15.38 32.37 -20.06
N PRO A 120 -15.15 33.23 -21.07
CA PRO A 120 -15.67 33.01 -22.43
C PRO A 120 -15.11 31.73 -23.07
N ALA A 121 -15.99 31.04 -23.79
CA ALA A 121 -15.73 29.81 -24.52
C ALA A 121 -14.50 29.92 -25.43
N ALA A 122 -13.53 29.02 -25.23
CA ALA A 122 -12.41 28.85 -26.14
C ALA A 122 -12.91 28.32 -27.48
N ALA A 123 -12.42 28.94 -28.55
CA ALA A 123 -12.64 28.56 -29.94
C ALA A 123 -12.19 27.10 -30.22
N PRO A 124 -12.81 26.41 -31.20
CA PRO A 124 -12.42 25.06 -31.57
C PRO A 124 -10.98 25.02 -32.12
N PRO A 125 -10.16 24.02 -31.73
CA PRO A 125 -8.86 23.80 -32.36
C PRO A 125 -9.03 23.33 -33.82
N PRO A 126 -8.06 23.65 -34.71
CA PRO A 126 -8.07 23.20 -36.09
C PRO A 126 -7.94 21.68 -36.21
N VAL A 127 -8.68 21.12 -37.17
CA VAL A 127 -8.68 19.70 -37.56
C VAL A 127 -7.27 19.31 -38.00
N VAL A 128 -6.62 18.43 -37.23
CA VAL A 128 -5.36 17.79 -37.63
C VAL A 128 -5.68 16.65 -38.58
N ALA A 129 -5.07 16.69 -39.77
CA ALA A 129 -5.16 15.66 -40.80
C ALA A 129 -4.66 14.29 -40.29
N PRO A 130 -5.22 13.17 -40.76
CA PRO A 130 -4.79 11.83 -40.36
C PRO A 130 -3.33 11.56 -40.79
N PRO A 131 -2.54 10.86 -39.96
CA PRO A 131 -1.20 10.44 -40.33
C PRO A 131 -1.24 9.38 -41.44
N PRO A 132 -0.20 9.31 -42.31
CA PRO A 132 -0.10 8.28 -43.33
C PRO A 132 0.07 6.87 -42.72
N PRO A 133 -0.37 5.81 -43.44
CA PRO A 133 -0.23 4.43 -42.97
C PRO A 133 1.25 4.02 -42.85
N PRO A 134 1.61 3.18 -41.87
CA PRO A 134 2.97 2.67 -41.71
C PRO A 134 3.35 1.73 -42.87
N THR A 135 4.44 2.06 -43.55
CA THR A 135 5.12 1.21 -44.52
C THR A 135 5.65 -0.05 -43.81
N ALA A 136 5.24 -1.23 -44.30
CA ALA A 136 5.74 -2.51 -43.84
C ALA A 136 7.25 -2.68 -44.13
N PRO A 137 8.09 -3.06 -43.15
CA PRO A 137 9.42 -3.56 -43.43
C PRO A 137 9.38 -5.03 -43.83
N ALA A 138 10.02 -5.31 -44.96
CA ALA A 138 10.22 -6.60 -45.58
C ALA A 138 10.93 -7.62 -44.68
N ALA A 139 10.60 -8.89 -44.90
CA ALA A 139 11.31 -10.05 -44.38
C ALA A 139 12.77 -10.08 -44.85
N ALA A 140 13.69 -10.42 -43.94
CA ALA A 140 15.05 -10.83 -44.29
C ALA A 140 15.59 -11.86 -43.28
N VAL A 141 15.49 -13.13 -43.70
CA VAL A 141 16.47 -14.23 -43.68
C VAL A 141 17.45 -14.35 -42.49
N VAL A 142 17.35 -15.53 -41.87
CA VAL A 142 18.27 -16.17 -40.90
C VAL A 142 19.65 -16.46 -41.52
N PRO A 143 20.75 -16.26 -40.78
CA PRO A 143 21.88 -17.19 -40.86
C PRO A 143 22.19 -17.83 -39.50
N ALA A 144 22.19 -19.17 -39.48
CA ALA A 144 22.67 -20.00 -38.39
C ALA A 144 24.15 -19.69 -38.08
N ARG A 145 24.48 -19.49 -36.79
CA ARG A 145 25.87 -19.45 -36.34
C ARG A 145 26.30 -20.81 -35.77
N PRO A 146 27.52 -21.27 -36.08
CA PRO A 146 28.08 -22.52 -35.58
C PRO A 146 28.42 -22.45 -34.08
N SER A 147 28.24 -23.59 -33.41
CA SER A 147 28.60 -23.85 -32.01
C SER A 147 30.11 -23.80 -31.79
N ILE A 148 30.56 -23.09 -30.74
CA ILE A 148 31.94 -23.15 -30.24
C ILE A 148 31.91 -23.92 -28.91
N PRO A 149 32.82 -24.90 -28.67
CA PRO A 149 32.90 -25.63 -27.42
C PRO A 149 33.53 -24.82 -26.27
N THR A 150 33.05 -25.18 -25.08
CA THR A 150 33.39 -24.79 -23.71
C THR A 150 34.89 -24.73 -23.36
N PRO A 151 35.30 -23.77 -22.51
CA PRO A 151 36.27 -24.00 -21.45
C PRO A 151 35.57 -23.95 -20.06
N ALA A 152 35.84 -24.99 -19.27
CA ALA A 152 35.38 -25.15 -17.90
C ALA A 152 36.02 -24.11 -16.96
N PRO A 153 35.25 -23.38 -16.14
CA PRO A 153 35.74 -22.74 -14.93
C PRO A 153 35.56 -23.65 -13.70
N ALA A 154 36.58 -23.61 -12.83
CA ALA A 154 36.75 -24.33 -11.58
C ALA A 154 35.54 -24.27 -10.60
N PRO A 155 35.42 -25.25 -9.66
CA PRO A 155 34.33 -25.28 -8.69
C PRO A 155 34.47 -24.13 -7.70
N VAL A 156 33.60 -23.12 -7.83
CA VAL A 156 33.43 -22.10 -6.80
C VAL A 156 32.66 -22.75 -5.65
N ALA A 157 33.24 -22.69 -4.46
CA ALA A 157 32.71 -23.23 -3.23
C ALA A 157 31.24 -22.83 -3.02
N SER A 158 30.44 -23.83 -2.66
CA SER A 158 29.04 -23.76 -2.29
C SER A 158 28.78 -22.64 -1.27
N ALA A 159 28.16 -21.56 -1.73
CA ALA A 159 27.35 -20.72 -0.86
C ALA A 159 26.09 -21.52 -0.45
N PRO A 160 25.60 -21.41 0.79
CA PRO A 160 24.39 -22.09 1.23
C PRO A 160 23.22 -21.72 0.32
N GLU A 161 22.73 -22.71 -0.41
CA GLU A 161 21.55 -22.65 -1.26
C GLU A 161 20.33 -22.39 -0.36
N GLU A 162 19.87 -21.15 -0.30
CA GLU A 162 18.56 -20.84 0.25
C GLU A 162 17.53 -21.73 -0.48
N PRO A 163 16.58 -22.37 0.25
CA PRO A 163 15.58 -23.20 -0.38
C PRO A 163 14.81 -22.36 -1.40
N ILE A 164 14.95 -22.71 -2.67
CA ILE A 164 14.25 -22.09 -3.80
C ILE A 164 12.75 -22.25 -3.52
N ARG A 165 12.11 -21.21 -2.98
CA ARG A 165 10.66 -21.20 -2.84
C ARG A 165 10.09 -21.27 -4.26
N PRO A 166 9.13 -22.16 -4.54
CA PRO A 166 8.49 -22.18 -5.84
C PRO A 166 7.88 -20.79 -6.13
N PRO A 167 8.04 -20.25 -7.34
CA PRO A 167 7.46 -18.96 -7.69
C PRO A 167 5.94 -19.02 -7.50
N VAL A 168 5.41 -18.10 -6.69
CA VAL A 168 3.97 -17.95 -6.49
C VAL A 168 3.42 -17.19 -7.69
N PHE A 169 2.61 -17.85 -8.51
CA PHE A 169 1.92 -17.22 -9.62
C PHE A 169 0.49 -16.92 -9.22
N ASP A 170 0.17 -15.64 -9.08
CA ASP A 170 -1.21 -15.23 -8.92
C ASP A 170 -1.95 -15.41 -10.25
N ARG A 171 -3.14 -16.01 -10.17
CA ARG A 171 -4.01 -16.21 -11.32
C ARG A 171 -5.09 -15.14 -11.31
N PHE A 172 -5.08 -14.30 -12.34
CA PHE A 172 -6.06 -13.26 -12.55
C PHE A 172 -7.03 -13.66 -13.65
N ALA A 173 -8.30 -13.35 -13.42
CA ALA A 173 -9.36 -13.49 -14.41
C ALA A 173 -10.23 -12.24 -14.39
N GLU A 174 -10.90 -11.96 -15.51
CA GLU A 174 -11.98 -10.98 -15.50
C GLU A 174 -13.05 -11.44 -14.49
N PRO A 175 -13.36 -10.61 -13.48
CA PRO A 175 -14.41 -10.95 -12.53
C PRO A 175 -15.76 -10.95 -13.25
N SER A 176 -16.61 -11.91 -12.89
CA SER A 176 -17.96 -12.03 -13.46
C SER A 176 -18.76 -10.74 -13.29
N ASP A 177 -19.76 -10.51 -14.15
CA ASP A 177 -20.59 -9.29 -14.12
C ASP A 177 -21.34 -9.08 -12.80
N VAL A 178 -21.53 -10.14 -12.01
CA VAL A 178 -22.21 -10.12 -10.71
C VAL A 178 -21.24 -10.07 -9.53
N ALA A 179 -19.93 -10.10 -9.77
CA ALA A 179 -18.93 -10.09 -8.71
C ALA A 179 -18.81 -8.68 -8.09
N GLU A 180 -18.85 -8.61 -6.76
CA GLU A 180 -18.68 -7.35 -6.02
C GLU A 180 -17.31 -6.71 -6.27
N GLU A 181 -16.30 -7.53 -6.54
CA GLU A 181 -14.94 -7.13 -6.93
C GLU A 181 -14.96 -6.26 -8.19
N ARG A 182 -15.75 -6.67 -9.19
CA ARG A 182 -15.88 -5.95 -10.45
C ARG A 182 -16.43 -4.56 -10.19
N ALA A 183 -17.59 -4.49 -9.53
CA ALA A 183 -18.26 -3.24 -9.23
C ALA A 183 -17.38 -2.29 -8.42
N PHE A 184 -16.64 -2.83 -7.44
CA PHE A 184 -15.71 -2.04 -6.64
C PHE A 184 -14.56 -1.47 -7.47
N LEU A 185 -13.88 -2.30 -8.27
CA LEU A 185 -12.73 -1.87 -9.06
C LEU A 185 -13.15 -0.89 -10.17
N GLU A 186 -14.31 -1.10 -10.80
CA GLU A 186 -14.87 -0.16 -11.77
C GLU A 186 -15.25 1.18 -11.11
N LYS A 187 -15.85 1.14 -9.93
CA LYS A 187 -16.16 2.35 -9.14
C LYS A 187 -14.88 3.10 -8.73
N ALA A 188 -13.86 2.39 -8.26
CA ALA A 188 -12.63 2.98 -7.75
C ALA A 188 -11.71 3.51 -8.86
N TYR A 189 -11.63 2.82 -10.01
CA TYR A 189 -10.59 3.08 -11.01
C TYR A 189 -11.10 3.44 -12.41
N ASN A 190 -12.41 3.36 -12.64
CA ASN A 190 -13.02 3.67 -13.94
C ASN A 190 -14.28 4.55 -13.84
N ASP A 191 -14.41 5.36 -12.78
CA ASP A 191 -15.53 6.27 -12.58
C ASP A 191 -16.90 5.56 -12.61
N ASN A 192 -16.94 4.32 -12.09
CA ASN A 192 -18.13 3.45 -12.12
C ASN A 192 -18.60 3.10 -13.56
N ARG A 193 -17.71 3.21 -14.55
CA ARG A 193 -17.95 2.74 -15.92
C ARG A 193 -17.46 1.31 -16.06
N ARG A 194 -18.17 0.55 -16.90
CA ARG A 194 -17.81 -0.83 -17.18
C ARG A 194 -16.50 -0.92 -17.95
N ILE A 195 -15.54 -1.69 -17.46
CA ILE A 195 -14.30 -2.02 -18.18
C ILE A 195 -14.62 -3.24 -19.05
N ARG A 196 -14.46 -3.10 -20.38
CA ARG A 196 -14.69 -4.19 -21.36
C ARG A 196 -13.41 -4.73 -21.97
N SER A 197 -12.33 -3.97 -21.87
CA SER A 197 -11.05 -4.32 -22.47
C SER A 197 -10.31 -5.29 -21.56
N ARG A 198 -9.65 -6.26 -22.18
CA ARG A 198 -8.87 -7.30 -21.51
C ARG A 198 -7.43 -7.22 -21.98
N LEU A 199 -6.49 -7.55 -21.09
CA LEU A 199 -5.07 -7.52 -21.35
C LEU A 199 -4.40 -8.74 -20.73
N LYS A 200 -3.46 -9.35 -21.44
CA LYS A 200 -2.66 -10.46 -20.91
C LYS A 200 -1.38 -9.93 -20.26
N PRO A 201 -0.75 -10.71 -19.35
CA PRO A 201 0.58 -10.43 -18.81
C PRO A 201 1.62 -10.04 -19.89
N SER A 202 1.57 -10.70 -21.05
CA SER A 202 2.46 -10.46 -22.18
C SER A 202 2.33 -9.07 -22.83
N ASP A 203 1.18 -8.43 -22.67
CA ASP A 203 0.88 -7.13 -23.27
C ASP A 203 1.07 -5.96 -22.28
N LEU A 204 1.55 -6.24 -21.06
CA LEU A 204 1.90 -5.23 -20.08
C LEU A 204 3.10 -4.41 -20.56
N ARG A 205 3.01 -3.09 -20.38
CA ARG A 205 4.00 -2.11 -20.79
C ARG A 205 4.61 -1.45 -19.56
N THR A 206 5.85 -1.00 -19.70
CA THR A 206 6.48 -0.15 -18.70
C THR A 206 5.64 1.10 -18.47
N GLY A 207 5.39 1.43 -17.21
CA GLY A 207 4.53 2.54 -16.77
C GLY A 207 3.08 2.13 -16.50
N ASP A 208 2.67 0.90 -16.84
CA ASP A 208 1.34 0.40 -16.48
C ASP A 208 1.22 0.29 -14.95
N THR A 209 0.05 0.64 -14.43
CA THR A 209 -0.28 0.47 -13.01
C THR A 209 -1.31 -0.65 -12.86
N VAL A 210 -1.01 -1.66 -12.05
CA VAL A 210 -1.89 -2.80 -11.79
C VAL A 210 -2.48 -2.67 -10.38
N TYR A 211 -3.81 -2.72 -10.27
CA TYR A 211 -4.55 -2.75 -9.01
C TYR A 211 -5.16 -4.12 -8.82
N VAL A 212 -4.81 -4.80 -7.74
CA VAL A 212 -5.22 -6.19 -7.46
C VAL A 212 -6.27 -6.23 -6.36
N ARG A 213 -7.26 -7.13 -6.44
CA ARG A 213 -8.19 -7.39 -5.34
C ARG A 213 -8.86 -8.74 -5.53
N ASN A 214 -8.80 -9.61 -4.52
CA ASN A 214 -9.52 -10.90 -4.49
C ASN A 214 -9.39 -11.73 -5.80
N GLY A 215 -8.18 -11.80 -6.38
CA GLY A 215 -7.94 -12.54 -7.63
C GLY A 215 -8.40 -11.84 -8.92
N ALA A 216 -8.95 -10.63 -8.84
CA ALA A 216 -9.16 -9.75 -9.98
C ALA A 216 -8.07 -8.67 -10.03
N ALA A 217 -7.71 -8.22 -11.24
CA ALA A 217 -6.75 -7.14 -11.40
C ALA A 217 -7.15 -6.19 -12.53
N VAL A 218 -7.10 -4.89 -12.26
CA VAL A 218 -7.30 -3.81 -13.24
C VAL A 218 -5.97 -3.16 -13.55
N ILE A 219 -5.68 -3.02 -14.84
CA ILE A 219 -4.55 -2.25 -15.34
C ILE A 219 -5.05 -0.88 -15.74
N VAL A 220 -4.35 0.15 -15.26
CA VAL A 220 -4.52 1.54 -15.67
C VAL A 220 -3.28 1.94 -16.45
N ARG A 221 -3.47 2.24 -17.73
CA ARG A 221 -2.42 2.68 -18.65
C ARG A 221 -2.67 4.14 -19.02
N ARG A 222 -1.59 4.92 -19.10
CA ARG A 222 -1.66 6.32 -19.54
C ARG A 222 -1.15 6.44 -20.97
N ASP A 223 -2.05 6.73 -21.91
CA ASP A 223 -1.74 6.90 -23.33
C ASP A 223 -2.18 8.31 -23.77
N GLY A 224 -1.23 9.15 -24.16
CA GLY A 224 -1.52 10.44 -24.82
C GLY A 224 -2.42 11.42 -24.06
N GLY A 225 -2.52 11.30 -22.74
CA GLY A 225 -3.41 12.11 -21.88
C GLY A 225 -4.71 11.41 -21.49
N SER A 226 -5.05 10.29 -22.12
CA SER A 226 -6.13 9.40 -21.73
C SER A 226 -5.62 8.34 -20.75
N LEU A 227 -6.54 7.82 -19.95
CA LEU A 227 -6.31 6.65 -19.10
C LEU A 227 -7.12 5.50 -19.68
N ASP A 228 -6.44 4.46 -20.16
CA ASP A 228 -7.09 3.24 -20.60
C ASP A 228 -7.10 2.22 -19.47
N ARG A 229 -8.22 1.50 -19.35
CA ARG A 229 -8.46 0.53 -18.28
C ARG A 229 -8.69 -0.84 -18.89
N PHE A 230 -8.02 -1.84 -18.35
CA PHE A 230 -8.09 -3.21 -18.82
C PHE A 230 -8.23 -4.17 -17.64
N TRP A 231 -8.96 -5.25 -17.82
CA TRP A 231 -8.87 -6.42 -16.95
C TRP A 231 -7.62 -7.22 -17.28
N LEU A 232 -6.85 -7.60 -16.26
CA LEU A 232 -5.73 -8.53 -16.42
C LEU A 232 -6.27 -9.96 -16.42
N GLU A 233 -5.98 -10.70 -17.49
CA GLU A 233 -6.31 -12.12 -17.61
C GLU A 233 -5.05 -12.96 -17.79
N GLY A 234 -4.83 -13.92 -16.91
CA GLY A 234 -3.70 -14.84 -16.97
C GLY A 234 -2.98 -14.98 -15.64
N GLN A 235 -1.81 -15.60 -15.68
CA GLN A 235 -0.94 -15.75 -14.52
C GLN A 235 0.12 -14.66 -14.53
N LEU A 236 0.27 -13.94 -13.43
CA LEU A 236 1.29 -12.93 -13.26
C LEU A 236 1.90 -13.09 -11.89
N ASN A 237 3.22 -13.29 -11.83
CA ASN A 237 3.94 -13.26 -10.58
C ASN A 237 4.18 -11.79 -10.20
N LEU A 238 3.52 -11.31 -9.15
CA LEU A 238 3.65 -9.93 -8.68
C LEU A 238 5.01 -9.64 -8.01
N GLU A 239 5.72 -10.68 -7.60
CA GLU A 239 7.05 -10.62 -6.97
C GLU A 239 8.19 -10.72 -7.99
N GLN A 240 7.87 -10.89 -9.28
CA GLN A 240 8.89 -11.01 -10.31
C GLN A 240 9.58 -9.68 -10.60
N ASN A 241 10.82 -9.78 -11.08
CA ASN A 241 11.59 -8.62 -11.50
C ASN A 241 10.86 -7.88 -12.65
N GLY A 242 10.67 -6.56 -12.50
CA GLY A 242 9.93 -5.73 -13.45
C GLY A 242 8.55 -5.29 -12.96
N ILE A 243 8.11 -5.76 -11.80
CA ILE A 243 6.91 -5.27 -11.10
C ILE A 243 7.34 -4.78 -9.72
N VAL A 244 6.93 -3.56 -9.37
CA VAL A 244 7.25 -2.95 -8.09
C VAL A 244 5.94 -2.68 -7.36
N LYS A 245 5.80 -3.18 -6.13
CA LYS A 245 4.66 -2.85 -5.28
C LYS A 245 4.80 -1.38 -4.85
N GLU A 246 3.94 -0.52 -5.38
CA GLU A 246 3.93 0.90 -5.04
C GLU A 246 3.18 1.19 -3.75
N GLY A 247 2.29 0.28 -3.30
CA GLY A 247 1.57 0.44 -2.04
C GLY A 247 0.21 -0.25 -1.99
N GLY A 248 -0.15 -0.80 -0.84
CA GLY A 248 -1.44 -1.49 -0.66
C GLY A 248 -1.63 -2.56 -1.74
N ASN A 249 -2.60 -2.34 -2.63
CA ASN A 249 -2.92 -3.22 -3.76
C ASN A 249 -2.46 -2.70 -5.13
N LYS A 250 -1.60 -1.67 -5.15
CA LYS A 250 -1.08 -1.01 -6.34
C LYS A 250 0.33 -1.51 -6.66
N TYR A 251 0.53 -1.91 -7.91
CA TYR A 251 1.79 -2.35 -8.46
C TYR A 251 2.11 -1.52 -9.71
N GLN A 252 3.37 -1.16 -9.91
CA GLN A 252 3.84 -0.49 -11.10
C GLN A 252 4.71 -1.42 -11.91
N VAL A 253 4.41 -1.48 -13.21
CA VAL A 253 5.21 -2.23 -14.17
C VAL A 253 6.40 -1.39 -14.58
N THR A 254 7.61 -1.79 -14.19
CA THR A 254 8.86 -1.11 -14.54
C THR A 254 9.52 -1.71 -15.78
N ARG A 255 9.12 -2.93 -16.18
CA ARG A 255 9.62 -3.63 -17.36
C ARG A 255 8.49 -4.26 -18.16
N SER A 256 8.62 -4.34 -19.48
CA SER A 256 7.66 -5.02 -20.36
C SER A 256 8.09 -6.45 -20.74
N GLY A 257 7.16 -7.22 -21.31
CA GLY A 257 7.46 -8.51 -21.92
C GLY A 257 7.45 -9.71 -20.97
N PHE A 258 6.53 -9.73 -20.00
CA PHE A 258 6.33 -10.89 -19.13
C PHE A 258 5.83 -12.09 -19.93
N ARG A 259 6.31 -13.30 -19.59
CA ARG A 259 5.92 -14.55 -20.24
C ARG A 259 5.61 -15.62 -19.22
#